data_AF-A0A1B1TEP0-F1
#
_entry.id   AF-A0A1B1TEP0-F1
#
_cell.length_a   1.000
_cell.length_b   1.000
_cell.length_c   1.000
_cell.angle_alpha   90.00
_cell.angle_beta   90.00
_cell.angle_gamma   90.00
#
_symmetry.space_group_name_H-M   'P 1'
#
loop_
_entity.id
_entity.type
_entity.pdbx_description
1 polymer ?
#
loop_
_entity_poly.entity_id
_entity_poly.type
_entity_poly.pdbx_seq_one_letter_code
_entity_poly.pdbx_strand_id
1 'polypeptide(L)' 'MSKDKQLKNIEVCSNCFSPRIVPYMGYETGKRFICQDCDHISVVTIIFETLDELVKALKHKRDG' A
#
# COMPACT_ATOMS: atom_id res chain seq x y z
N MET A 1 -8.95 -17.11 21.62
CA MET A 1 -8.73 -16.11 20.56
C MET A 1 -7.23 -15.91 20.46
N SER A 2 -6.57 -16.39 19.40
CA SER A 2 -5.11 -16.25 19.27
C SER A 2 -4.72 -14.77 19.26
N LYS A 3 -4.09 -14.34 20.35
CA LYS A 3 -3.36 -13.08 20.41
C LYS A 3 -2.22 -13.18 19.39
N ASP A 4 -2.05 -12.12 18.61
CA ASP A 4 -0.87 -11.87 17.77
C ASP A 4 -0.81 -12.60 16.41
N LYS A 5 -1.81 -12.38 15.56
CA LYS A 5 -1.59 -12.54 14.11
C LYS A 5 -0.76 -11.35 13.62
N GLN A 6 0.57 -11.51 13.59
CA GLN A 6 1.44 -10.52 12.97
C GLN A 6 1.03 -10.32 11.50
N LEU A 7 0.76 -9.06 11.13
CA LEU A 7 0.54 -8.68 9.74
C LEU A 7 1.89 -8.71 9.01
N LYS A 8 1.95 -9.48 7.92
CA LYS A 8 3.12 -9.64 7.05
C LYS A 8 2.74 -9.34 5.61
N ASN A 9 3.73 -8.93 4.80
CA ASN A 9 3.57 -8.62 3.37
C ASN A 9 2.44 -7.61 3.13
N ILE A 10 2.54 -6.46 3.78
CA ILE A 10 1.55 -5.38 3.69
C ILE A 10 1.82 -4.60 2.41
N GLU A 11 0.99 -4.84 1.40
CA GLU A 11 1.03 -4.12 0.13
C GLU A 11 0.27 -2.80 0.23
N VAL A 12 0.90 -1.71 -0.22
CA VAL A 12 0.37 -0.36 -0.11
C VAL A 12 0.53 0.45 -1.39
N CYS A 13 -0.26 1.52 -1.49
CA CYS A 13 -0.16 2.53 -2.55
C CYS A 13 1.24 3.15 -2.58
N SER A 14 1.85 3.21 -3.76
CA SER A 14 3.16 3.84 -4.00
C SER A 14 3.20 5.34 -3.69
N ASN A 15 2.06 6.02 -3.68
CA ASN A 15 1.96 7.46 -3.42
C ASN A 15 1.66 7.78 -1.96
N CYS A 16 0.60 7.21 -1.38
CA CYS A 16 0.12 7.58 -0.04
C CYS A 16 0.38 6.53 1.05
N PHE A 17 0.91 5.35 0.71
CA PHE A 17 1.08 4.21 1.62
C PHE A 17 -0.20 3.66 2.25
N SER A 18 -1.37 3.98 1.68
CA SER A 18 -2.62 3.30 2.06
C SER A 18 -2.62 1.85 1.59
N PRO A 19 -3.04 0.88 2.43
CA PRO A 19 -3.24 -0.51 2.01
C PRO A 19 -4.53 -0.72 1.19
N ARG A 20 -5.37 0.31 1.03
CA ARG A 20 -6.63 0.24 0.26
C ARG A 20 -6.37 0.46 -1.22
N ILE A 21 -5.76 -0.54 -1.85
CA ILE A 21 -5.49 -0.59 -3.30
C ILE A 21 -6.33 -1.68 -3.94
N VAL A 22 -6.87 -1.41 -5.13
CA VAL A 22 -7.66 -2.37 -5.91
C VAL A 22 -7.21 -2.38 -7.37
N PRO A 23 -7.39 -3.49 -8.11
CA PRO A 23 -7.09 -3.52 -9.54
C PRO A 23 -7.84 -2.41 -10.29
N TYR A 24 -7.12 -1.66 -11.11
CA TYR A 24 -7.68 -0.66 -12.00
C TYR A 24 -7.91 -1.27 -13.38
N MET A 25 -9.17 -1.51 -13.72
CA MET A 25 -9.57 -2.00 -15.05
C MET A 25 -9.70 -0.82 -16.01
N GLY A 26 -8.58 -0.43 -16.63
CA GLY A 26 -8.54 0.52 -17.75
C GLY A 26 -8.48 -0.19 -19.10
N TYR A 27 -8.65 0.56 -20.20
CA TYR A 27 -8.51 0.05 -21.58
C TYR A 27 -7.07 -0.36 -21.95
N GLU A 28 -6.07 0.10 -21.20
CA GLU A 28 -4.66 -0.17 -21.50
C GLU A 28 -4.18 -1.51 -20.92
N THR A 29 -3.39 -2.25 -21.68
CA THR A 29 -2.82 -3.55 -21.31
C THR A 29 -1.84 -3.44 -20.14
N GLY A 30 -2.11 -4.16 -19.04
CA GLY A 30 -1.22 -4.27 -17.88
C GLY A 30 -1.98 -4.28 -16.55
N LYS A 31 -1.41 -4.91 -15.52
CA LYS A 31 -1.98 -4.84 -14.17
C LYS A 31 -1.71 -3.45 -13.60
N ARG A 32 -2.76 -2.66 -13.45
CA ARG A 32 -2.75 -1.37 -12.74
C ARG A 32 -3.52 -1.50 -11.44
N PHE A 33 -3.22 -0.60 -10.53
CA PHE A 33 -3.89 -0.47 -9.24
C PHE A 33 -4.36 0.96 -9.07
N ILE A 34 -5.54 1.15 -8.47
CA ILE A 34 -6.05 2.44 -8.03
C ILE A 34 -6.15 2.43 -6.50
N CYS A 35 -5.64 3.48 -5.88
CA CYS A 35 -5.77 3.69 -4.44
C CYS A 35 -7.12 4.34 -4.10
N GLN A 36 -7.85 3.76 -3.16
CA GLN A 36 -9.17 4.26 -2.73
C GLN A 36 -9.09 5.50 -1.81
N ASP A 37 -7.88 5.95 -1.45
CA ASP A 37 -7.67 7.04 -0.49
C ASP A 37 -7.12 8.31 -1.13
N CYS A 38 -6.38 8.18 -2.23
CA CYS A 38 -5.77 9.32 -2.92
C CYS A 38 -5.98 9.29 -4.44
N ASP A 39 -6.80 8.36 -4.94
CA ASP A 39 -7.12 8.17 -6.37
C ASP A 39 -5.90 7.97 -7.29
N HIS A 40 -4.72 7.69 -6.71
CA HIS A 40 -3.51 7.46 -7.49
C HIS A 40 -3.59 6.13 -8.24
N ILE A 41 -3.49 6.18 -9.56
CA ILE A 41 -3.39 5.02 -10.44
C ILE A 41 -1.91 4.73 -10.70
N SER A 42 -1.48 3.51 -10.40
CA SER A 42 -0.09 3.08 -10.52
C SER A 42 0.02 1.67 -11.09
N VAL A 43 1.12 1.40 -11.80
CA VAL A 43 1.53 0.04 -12.21
C VAL A 43 2.39 -0.67 -11.15
N VAL A 44 2.77 0.05 -10.09
CA VAL A 44 3.59 -0.45 -8.98
C VAL A 44 2.93 -0.18 -7.63
N THR A 45 3.17 -1.10 -6.70
CA THR A 45 2.80 -1.04 -5.29
C THR A 45 4.06 -1.22 -4.45
N ILE A 46 3.99 -0.91 -3.16
CA ILE A 46 5.11 -1.12 -2.23
C ILE A 46 4.71 -2.20 -1.23
N ILE A 47 5.60 -3.16 -0.97
CA ILE A 47 5.38 -4.20 0.02
C ILE A 47 6.28 -3.93 1.21
N PHE A 48 5.69 -3.88 2.40
CA PHE A 48 6.40 -3.90 3.67
C PHE A 48 6.31 -5.30 4.28
N GLU A 49 7.42 -5.86 4.75
CA GLU A 49 7.43 -7.21 5.31
C GLU A 49 6.69 -7.25 6.65
N THR A 50 6.73 -6.13 7.40
CA THR A 50 6.10 -5.99 8.72
C THR A 50 5.34 -4.69 8.89
N LEU A 51 4.40 -4.65 9.84
CA LEU A 51 3.69 -3.42 10.21
C LEU A 51 4.64 -2.34 10.75
N ASP A 52 5.69 -2.74 11.48
CA ASP A 52 6.65 -1.80 12.05
C ASP A 52 7.42 -1.04 10.97
N GLU A 53 7.76 -1.68 9.86
CA GLU A 53 8.40 -1.03 8.71
C GLU A 53 7.48 0.02 8.07
N LEU A 54 6.20 -0.33 7.84
CA LEU A 54 5.21 0.62 7.33
C LEU A 54 5.04 1.81 8.28
N VAL A 55 4.95 1.57 9.59
CA VAL A 55 4.83 2.63 10.59
C VAL A 55 6.06 3.54 10.60
N LYS A 56 7.28 2.99 10.46
CA LYS A 56 8.51 3.79 10.33
C LYS A 56 8.46 4.67 9.07
N ALA A 57 8.07 4.10 7.93
CA ALA A 57 7.96 4.86 6.67
C ALA A 57 6.95 6.01 6.77
N LEU A 58 5.79 5.77 7.40
CA LEU A 58 4.77 6.80 7.63
C LEU A 58 5.25 7.93 8.55
N LYS A 59 6.01 7.60 9.61
CA LYS A 59 6.61 8.61 10.49
C LYS A 59 7.61 9.48 9.73
N HIS A 60 8.53 8.87 8.97
CA HIS A 60 9.49 9.60 8.15
C HIS A 60 8.81 10.54 7.13
N LYS A 61 7.71 10.10 6.51
CA LYS A 61 6.95 10.91 5.56
C LYS A 61 6.22 12.10 6.20
N ARG A 62 5.87 12.01 7.48
CA ARG A 62 5.20 13.10 8.21
C ARG A 62 6.18 14.19 8.63
N ASP A 63 7.42 13.80 8.94
CA ASP A 63 8.41 14.69 9.52
C ASP A 63 9.28 15.41 8.46
N GLY A 64 9.06 15.14 7.16
CA GLY A 64 9.72 15.81 6.02
C GLY A 64 8.73 16.58 5.16
#